data_AF-A0A3N5ZS49-F1
#
_entry.id   AF-A0A3N5ZS49-F1
#
_cell.length_a   1.000
_cell.length_b   1.000
_cell.length_c   1.000
_cell.angle_alpha   90.00
_cell.angle_beta   90.00
_cell.angle_gamma   90.00
#
_symmetry.space_group_name_H-M   'P 1'
#
loop_
_entity.id
_entity.type
_entity.pdbx_description
1 polymer ?
#
loop_
_entity_poly.entity_id
_entity_poly.type
_entity_poly.pdbx_seq_one_letter_code
_entity_poly.pdbx_strand_id
1 'polypeptide(L)'
;MPATPVVWFFYKVRWGFQEEFVELFRRNHYPVLKAQVGDRFSSVRVYVPKYHGDGRADWTFAVEIAYRDAEAFARRSNEAEVARRLFPDQERFHREEQRRFELLDAHWDVPLKTMDMD
;
A
#
# COMPACT_ATOMS: atom_id res chain seq x y z
N MET A 1 -3.47 -25.62 -5.07
CA MET A 1 -2.19 -24.88 -5.01
C MET A 1 -2.10 -24.22 -3.64
N PRO A 2 -0.90 -23.93 -3.09
CA PRO A 2 -0.81 -23.13 -1.86
C PRO A 2 -1.50 -21.78 -2.08
N ALA A 3 -2.21 -21.30 -1.06
CA ALA A 3 -2.91 -20.02 -1.14
C ALA A 3 -1.91 -18.88 -1.35
N THR A 4 -2.22 -17.98 -2.29
CA THR A 4 -1.42 -16.79 -2.55
C THR A 4 -1.40 -15.89 -1.31
N PRO A 5 -0.22 -15.47 -0.81
CA PRO A 5 -0.16 -14.53 0.31
C PRO A 5 -0.83 -13.20 -0.05
N VAL A 6 -1.68 -12.72 0.85
CA VAL A 6 -2.37 -11.42 0.73
C VAL A 6 -2.04 -10.59 1.98
N VAL A 7 -1.71 -9.32 1.79
CA VAL A 7 -1.51 -8.36 2.88
C VAL A 7 -2.44 -7.18 2.67
N TRP A 8 -3.14 -6.77 3.73
CA TRP A 8 -3.88 -5.51 3.76
C TRP A 8 -3.10 -4.47 4.56
N PHE A 9 -2.83 -3.34 3.91
CA PHE A 9 -2.14 -2.17 4.46
C PHE A 9 -3.21 -1.13 4.77
N PHE A 10 -3.43 -0.85 6.06
CA PHE A 10 -4.44 0.11 6.49
C PHE A 10 -3.79 1.44 6.87
N TYR A 11 -4.48 2.53 6.58
CA TYR A 11 -4.05 3.89 6.84
C TYR A 11 -5.18 4.68 7.50
N LYS A 12 -4.88 5.31 8.64
CA LYS A 12 -5.71 6.33 9.26
C LYS A 12 -5.14 7.69 8.88
N VAL A 13 -5.70 8.34 7.87
CA VAL A 13 -5.28 9.69 7.46
C VAL A 13 -5.92 10.71 8.39
N ARG A 14 -5.13 11.68 8.84
CA ARG A 14 -5.57 12.82 9.65
C ARG A 14 -6.76 13.53 9.00
N TRP A 15 -7.72 13.94 9.82
CA TRP A 15 -8.89 14.69 9.35
C TRP A 15 -8.49 15.94 8.55
N GLY A 16 -9.14 16.13 7.39
CA GLY A 16 -8.85 17.22 6.46
C GLY A 16 -7.69 16.98 5.47
N PHE A 17 -6.89 15.92 5.64
CA PHE A 17 -5.71 15.65 4.79
C PHE A 17 -5.90 14.48 3.79
N GLN A 18 -7.11 13.92 3.69
CA GLN A 18 -7.40 12.76 2.85
C GLN A 18 -7.06 12.99 1.36
N GLU A 19 -7.35 14.17 0.82
CA GLU A 19 -7.08 14.49 -0.59
C GLU A 19 -5.57 14.61 -0.87
N GLU A 20 -4.84 15.35 -0.02
CA GLU A 20 -3.38 15.49 -0.11
C GLU A 20 -2.68 14.12 -0.01
N PHE A 21 -3.13 13.26 0.92
CA PHE A 21 -2.60 11.90 1.06
C PHE A 21 -2.84 11.05 -0.20
N VAL A 22 -4.07 11.07 -0.74
CA VAL A 22 -4.42 10.30 -1.94
C VAL A 22 -3.66 10.81 -3.16
N GLU A 23 -3.44 12.13 -3.31
CA GLU A 23 -2.63 12.70 -4.38
C GLU A 23 -1.17 12.23 -4.29
N LEU A 24 -0.55 12.35 -3.11
CA LEU A 24 0.83 11.91 -2.86
C LEU A 24 0.98 10.39 -3.09
N PHE A 25 0.06 9.58 -2.55
CA PHE A 25 0.04 8.13 -2.75
C PHE A 25 -0.07 7.78 -4.24
N ARG A 26 -0.95 8.45 -4.98
CA ARG A 26 -1.17 8.22 -6.41
C ARG A 26 0.02 8.64 -7.28
N ARG A 27 0.69 9.75 -6.92
CA ARG A 27 1.84 10.28 -7.66
C ARG A 27 3.12 9.48 -7.42
N ASN A 28 3.36 9.05 -6.17
CA ASN A 28 4.64 8.49 -5.75
C ASN A 28 4.58 6.99 -5.45
N HIS A 29 3.82 6.59 -4.42
CA HIS A 29 3.85 5.22 -3.91
C HIS A 29 3.17 4.19 -4.84
N TYR A 30 2.01 4.53 -5.40
CA TYR A 30 1.23 3.62 -6.25
C TYR A 30 1.98 3.18 -7.53
N PRO A 31 2.72 4.05 -8.25
CA PRO A 31 3.63 3.62 -9.32
C PRO A 31 4.68 2.59 -8.89
N VAL A 32 5.26 2.72 -7.68
CA VAL A 32 6.23 1.75 -7.14
C VAL A 32 5.59 0.39 -6.90
N LEU A 33 4.37 0.36 -6.35
CA LEU A 33 3.61 -0.88 -6.18
C LEU A 33 3.20 -1.49 -7.54
N LYS A 34 2.73 -0.66 -8.48
CA LYS A 34 2.27 -1.11 -9.80
C LYS A 34 3.38 -1.67 -10.67
N ALA A 35 4.59 -1.12 -10.59
CA ALA A 35 5.76 -1.60 -11.34
C ALA A 35 6.28 -2.98 -10.86
N GLN A 36 5.73 -3.52 -9.76
CA GLN A 36 6.01 -4.86 -9.24
C GLN A 36 4.92 -5.89 -9.58
N VAL A 37 3.78 -5.46 -10.14
CA VAL A 37 2.71 -6.36 -10.61
C VAL A 37 3.19 -7.09 -11.86
N GLY A 38 3.05 -8.42 -11.86
CA GLY A 38 3.57 -9.31 -12.90
C GLY A 38 4.99 -9.83 -12.62
N ASP A 39 5.70 -9.31 -11.62
CA ASP A 39 6.94 -9.86 -11.06
C ASP A 39 6.72 -10.41 -9.64
N ARG A 40 6.63 -9.52 -8.65
CA ARG A 40 6.46 -9.83 -7.22
C ARG A 40 5.00 -9.97 -6.81
N PHE A 41 4.11 -9.17 -7.41
CA PHE A 41 2.69 -9.12 -7.07
C PHE A 41 1.82 -9.70 -8.18
N SER A 42 0.73 -10.38 -7.81
CA SER A 42 -0.35 -10.75 -8.73
C SER A 42 -1.35 -9.60 -8.88
N SER A 43 -1.65 -8.86 -7.79
CA SER A 43 -2.48 -7.65 -7.87
C SER A 43 -2.19 -6.64 -6.76
N VAL A 44 -2.54 -5.39 -7.03
CA VAL A 44 -2.59 -4.29 -6.05
C VAL A 44 -3.96 -3.64 -6.22
N ARG A 45 -4.73 -3.51 -5.13
CA ARG A 45 -6.05 -2.88 -5.11
C ARG A 45 -6.11 -1.83 -4.02
N VAL A 46 -6.85 -0.75 -4.27
CA VAL A 46 -6.99 0.39 -3.34
C VAL A 46 -8.45 0.52 -2.96
N TYR A 47 -8.70 0.70 -1.67
CA TYR A 47 -10.02 0.81 -1.07
C TYR A 47 -10.11 2.07 -0.22
N VAL A 48 -11.25 2.74 -0.29
CA VAL A 48 -11.67 3.79 0.65
C VAL A 48 -13.06 3.43 1.18
N PRO A 49 -13.41 3.78 2.42
CA PRO A 49 -14.78 3.61 2.91
C PRO A 49 -15.75 4.40 2.02
N LYS A 50 -16.80 3.75 1.51
CA LYS A 50 -17.85 4.42 0.70
C LYS A 50 -18.63 5.46 1.52
N TYR A 51 -18.71 5.25 2.83
CA TYR A 51 -19.29 6.14 3.81
C TYR A 51 -18.29 6.28 4.96
N HIS A 52 -18.30 7.40 5.68
CA HIS A 52 -17.54 7.54 6.91
C HIS A 52 -18.01 6.46 7.90
N GLY A 53 -17.06 5.75 8.52
CA GLY A 53 -17.36 4.73 9.53
C GLY A 53 -17.93 5.32 10.82
N ASP A 54 -18.29 4.45 11.75
CA ASP A 54 -18.81 4.78 13.09
C ASP A 54 -17.77 5.39 14.05
N GLY A 55 -16.61 5.78 13.54
CA GLY A 55 -15.46 6.24 14.33
C GLY A 55 -14.72 5.13 15.09
N ARG A 56 -15.09 3.85 14.91
CA ARG A 56 -14.39 2.69 15.51
C ARG A 56 -13.66 1.85 14.46
N ALA A 57 -14.16 1.81 13.23
CA ALA A 57 -13.43 1.32 12.07
C ALA A 57 -12.34 2.32 11.67
N ASP A 58 -11.19 2.24 12.34
CA ASP A 58 -10.22 3.32 12.49
C ASP A 58 -9.30 3.59 11.27
N TRP A 59 -9.77 3.32 10.04
CA TRP A 59 -9.03 3.53 8.80
C TRP A 59 -9.84 4.33 7.77
N THR A 60 -9.14 5.12 6.95
CA THR A 60 -9.74 5.96 5.89
C THR A 60 -9.27 5.59 4.48
N PHE A 61 -8.18 4.82 4.39
CA PHE A 61 -7.63 4.31 3.14
C PHE A 61 -7.00 2.93 3.40
N ALA A 62 -7.11 2.01 2.45
CA ALA A 62 -6.51 0.68 2.54
C ALA A 62 -5.97 0.23 1.18
N VAL A 63 -4.91 -0.56 1.20
CA VAL A 63 -4.31 -1.20 0.02
C VAL A 63 -4.27 -2.70 0.26
N GLU A 64 -4.81 -3.48 -0.67
CA GLU A 64 -4.56 -4.91 -0.72
C GLU A 64 -3.40 -5.16 -1.70
N ILE A 65 -2.42 -5.95 -1.28
CA ILE A 65 -1.42 -6.56 -2.16
C ILE A 65 -1.57 -8.07 -2.09
N ALA A 66 -1.90 -8.68 -3.24
CA ALA A 66 -1.77 -10.11 -3.44
C ALA A 66 -0.40 -10.38 -4.10
N TYR A 67 0.40 -11.22 -3.48
CA TYR A 67 1.73 -11.58 -3.99
C TYR A 67 1.60 -12.54 -5.18
N ARG A 68 2.70 -12.91 -5.85
CA ARG A 68 2.66 -14.04 -6.81
C ARG A 68 2.42 -15.34 -6.04
N ASP A 69 3.30 -15.59 -5.09
CA ASP A 69 3.45 -16.84 -4.34
C ASP A 69 4.17 -16.58 -3.00
N ALA A 70 4.48 -17.65 -2.27
CA ALA A 70 5.16 -17.59 -0.98
C ALA A 70 6.64 -17.13 -1.07
N GLU A 71 7.33 -17.40 -2.18
CA GLU A 71 8.73 -16.97 -2.37
C GLU A 71 8.78 -15.46 -2.61
N ALA A 72 7.91 -14.95 -3.48
CA ALA A 72 7.76 -13.52 -3.75
C ALA A 72 7.36 -12.73 -2.49
N PHE A 73 6.59 -13.35 -1.57
CA PHE A 73 6.29 -12.79 -0.25
C PHE A 73 7.51 -12.76 0.66
N ALA A 74 8.23 -13.88 0.81
CA ALA A 74 9.39 -14.01 1.69
C ALA A 74 10.64 -13.24 1.21
N ARG A 75 10.79 -13.01 -0.11
CA ARG A 75 11.90 -12.25 -0.69
C ARG A 75 11.91 -10.81 -0.16
N ARG A 76 13.08 -10.26 0.15
CA ARG A 76 13.26 -8.83 0.52
C ARG A 76 12.62 -7.89 -0.53
N SER A 77 11.95 -6.83 -0.07
CA SER A 77 11.39 -5.79 -0.95
C SER A 77 12.48 -5.11 -1.78
N ASN A 78 12.15 -4.79 -3.04
CA ASN A 78 12.95 -4.02 -3.99
C ASN A 78 12.33 -2.63 -4.30
N GLU A 79 11.38 -2.15 -3.49
CA GLU A 79 10.72 -0.85 -3.70
C GLU A 79 11.71 0.32 -3.87
N ALA A 80 12.79 0.38 -3.09
CA ALA A 80 13.80 1.44 -3.22
C ALA A 80 14.56 1.41 -4.56
N GLU A 81 14.71 0.24 -5.19
CA GLU A 81 15.31 0.11 -6.52
C GLU A 81 14.30 0.52 -7.60
N VAL A 82 13.05 0.08 -7.46
CA VAL A 82 11.93 0.47 -8.32
C VAL A 82 11.72 1.99 -8.29
N ALA A 83 11.75 2.60 -7.10
CA ALA A 83 11.63 4.04 -6.92
C ALA A 83 12.78 4.81 -7.58
N ARG A 84 14.04 4.38 -7.42
CA ARG A 84 15.19 4.98 -8.12
C ARG A 84 15.05 4.95 -9.64
N ARG A 85 14.45 3.88 -10.19
CA ARG A 85 14.20 3.76 -11.64
C ARG A 85 13.04 4.65 -12.12
N LEU A 86 12.00 4.83 -11.29
CA LEU A 86 10.80 5.58 -11.66
C LEU A 86 10.91 7.10 -11.43
N PHE A 87 11.70 7.54 -10.45
CA PHE A 87 11.77 8.94 -10.02
C PHE A 87 13.23 9.46 -10.08
N PRO A 88 13.66 10.09 -11.20
CA PRO A 88 15.00 10.66 -11.30
C PRO A 88 15.29 11.74 -10.23
N ASP A 89 14.28 12.54 -9.88
CA ASP A 89 14.34 13.50 -8.77
C ASP A 89 14.07 12.80 -7.44
N GLN A 90 15.12 12.16 -6.91
CA GLN A 90 15.08 11.43 -5.64
C GLN A 90 14.86 12.35 -4.42
N GLU A 91 15.32 13.60 -4.46
CA GLU A 91 15.14 14.54 -3.34
C GLU A 91 13.66 14.90 -3.18
N ARG A 92 12.99 15.24 -4.29
CA ARG A 92 11.55 15.47 -4.31
C ARG A 92 10.77 14.23 -3.91
N PHE A 93 11.12 13.06 -4.46
CA PHE A 93 10.43 11.81 -4.13
C PHE A 93 10.49 11.51 -2.62
N HIS A 94 11.67 11.60 -1.99
CA HIS A 94 11.81 11.39 -0.55
C HIS A 94 11.05 12.43 0.28
N ARG A 95 11.11 13.72 -0.09
CA ARG A 95 10.36 14.79 0.60
C ARG A 95 8.85 14.58 0.52
N GLU A 96 8.33 14.17 -0.64
CA GLU A 96 6.90 13.93 -0.83
C GLU A 96 6.42 12.62 -0.18
N GLU A 97 7.21 11.54 -0.18
CA GLU A 97 6.88 10.32 0.58
C GLU A 97 6.95 10.54 2.10
N GLN A 98 7.94 11.28 2.59
CA GLN A 98 8.01 11.73 3.99
C GLN A 98 6.74 12.51 4.37
N ARG A 99 6.37 13.49 3.54
CA ARG A 99 5.12 14.26 3.72
C ARG A 99 3.89 13.34 3.74
N ARG A 100 3.80 12.34 2.85
CA ARG A 100 2.69 11.37 2.82
C ARG A 100 2.54 10.62 4.16
N PHE A 101 3.64 10.29 4.84
CA PHE A 101 3.57 9.67 6.17
C PHE A 101 3.21 10.66 7.29
N GLU A 102 3.61 11.92 7.22
CA GLU A 102 3.23 12.97 8.19
C GLU A 102 1.71 13.25 8.26
N LEU A 103 0.98 12.86 7.21
CA LEU A 103 -0.48 12.99 7.12
C LEU A 103 -1.23 11.85 7.85
N LEU A 104 -0.54 10.87 8.42
CA LEU A 104 -1.15 9.71 9.07
C LEU A 104 -1.22 9.88 10.59
N ASP A 105 -2.36 9.49 11.17
CA ASP A 105 -2.49 9.21 12.61
C ASP A 105 -1.99 7.79 12.94
N ALA A 106 -2.20 6.84 12.01
CA ALA A 106 -1.77 5.45 12.17
C ALA A 106 -1.62 4.73 10.81
N HIS A 107 -0.79 3.69 10.81
CA HIS A 107 -0.61 2.76 9.70
C HIS A 107 -0.27 1.38 10.25
N TRP A 108 -0.86 0.32 9.70
CA TRP A 108 -0.56 -1.05 10.09
C TRP A 108 -0.79 -2.04 8.95
N ASP A 109 0.01 -3.11 8.96
CA ASP A 109 0.04 -4.14 7.93
C ASP A 109 -0.51 -5.45 8.49
N VAL A 110 -1.42 -6.09 7.75
CA VAL A 110 -2.09 -7.31 8.17
C VAL A 110 -1.89 -8.39 7.11
N PRO A 111 -0.87 -9.26 7.27
CA PRO A 111 -0.75 -10.49 6.50
C PRO A 111 -1.93 -11.42 6.80
N LEU A 112 -2.65 -11.81 5.77
CA LEU A 112 -3.83 -12.66 5.86
C LEU A 112 -3.49 -14.10 5.47
N LYS A 113 -4.04 -15.05 6.23
CA LYS A 113 -4.16 -16.44 5.79
C LYS A 113 -5.50 -16.64 5.08
N THR A 114 -5.51 -17.31 3.95
CA THR A 114 -6.74 -17.90 3.43
C THR A 114 -7.16 -19.04 4.37
N MET A 115 -8.45 -19.12 4.67
CA MET A 115 -9.04 -20.27 5.34
C MET A 115 -9.84 -21.06 4.30
N ASP A 116 -9.62 -22.37 4.26
CA ASP A 116 -10.49 -23.27 3.54
C ASP A 116 -11.81 -23.40 4.31
N MET A 117 -12.92 -23.51 3.58
CA MET A 117 -14.28 -23.45 4.14
C MET A 117 -15.17 -24.61 3.66
N ASP A 118 -14.64 -25.48 2.79
CA ASP A 118 -15.28 -26.67 2.22
C ASP A 118 -14.76 -27.97 2.87
#